data_AF-A0A7S4UID8-F1
#
_entry.id   AF-A0A7S4UID8-F1
#
_cell.length_a   1.000
_cell.length_b   1.000
_cell.length_c   1.000
_cell.angle_alpha   90.00
_cell.angle_beta   90.00
_cell.angle_gamma   90.00
#
_symmetry.space_group_name_H-M   'P 1'
#
loop_
_entity.id
_entity.type
_entity.pdbx_description
1 polymer ?
#
loop_
_entity_poly.entity_id
_entity_poly.type
_entity_poly.pdbx_seq_one_letter_code
_entity_poly.pdbx_strand_id
1 'polypeptide(L)'
;VLIKGAEGIGTGWSTSVPRFNPLDLIENIKRILTGQDLEDLVPWYSGFTGTFEPDPKKEGTFICRGIYEIDEYTNTVHITELPVGTWTQTYKEFLEQNLIDTGSNTAFITDIKEYHAEMTIDFKIQ
;
A
#
# COMPACT_ATOMS: atom_id res chain seq x y z
N VAL A 1 -3.35 -6.23 -19.79
CA VAL A 1 -3.11 -6.89 -18.48
C VAL A 1 -2.30 -5.97 -17.56
N LEU A 2 -1.05 -5.64 -17.86
CA LEU A 2 -0.15 -4.87 -16.96
C LEU A 2 -0.65 -3.48 -16.52
N ILE A 3 -1.42 -2.78 -17.35
CA ILE A 3 -1.95 -1.44 -17.00
C ILE A 3 -3.05 -1.50 -15.93
N LYS A 4 -3.91 -2.52 -15.98
CA LYS A 4 -5.08 -2.64 -15.09
C LYS A 4 -4.91 -3.69 -14.00
N GLY A 5 -3.85 -4.48 -14.08
CA GLY A 5 -3.65 -5.67 -13.26
C GLY A 5 -4.57 -6.80 -13.71
N ALA A 6 -4.48 -7.93 -13.02
CA ALA A 6 -5.39 -9.06 -13.16
C ALA A 6 -5.47 -9.82 -11.85
N GLU A 7 -6.68 -10.15 -11.42
CA GLU A 7 -6.92 -10.97 -10.23
C GLU A 7 -7.94 -12.05 -10.59
N GLY A 8 -7.69 -13.28 -10.16
CA GLY A 8 -8.59 -14.39 -10.43
C GLY A 8 -8.22 -15.64 -9.65
N ILE A 9 -9.24 -16.35 -9.19
CA ILE A 9 -9.09 -17.64 -8.49
C ILE A 9 -9.88 -18.68 -9.29
N GLY A 10 -9.24 -19.79 -9.61
CA GLY A 10 -9.85 -20.95 -10.24
C GLY A 10 -9.54 -22.23 -9.47
N THR A 11 -10.10 -23.35 -9.91
CA THR A 11 -9.80 -24.65 -9.31
C THR A 11 -8.40 -25.11 -9.73
N GLY A 12 -7.43 -25.05 -8.80
CA GLY A 12 -6.04 -25.47 -9.02
C GLY A 12 -5.06 -24.35 -9.37
N TRP A 13 -5.55 -23.15 -9.69
CA TRP A 13 -4.71 -21.99 -10.02
C TRP A 13 -5.27 -20.69 -9.44
N SER A 14 -4.39 -19.75 -9.17
CA SER A 14 -4.73 -18.36 -8.90
C SER A 14 -3.83 -17.44 -9.72
N THR A 15 -4.34 -16.26 -10.07
CA THR A 15 -3.63 -15.22 -10.80
C THR A 15 -3.70 -13.94 -9.98
N SER A 16 -2.56 -13.32 -9.74
CA SER A 16 -2.44 -12.00 -9.14
C SER A 16 -1.34 -11.23 -9.87
N VAL A 17 -1.74 -10.22 -10.62
CA VAL A 17 -0.86 -9.36 -11.41
C VAL A 17 -1.10 -7.91 -10.98
N PRO A 18 -0.08 -7.20 -10.47
CA PRO A 18 -0.24 -5.81 -10.07
C PRO A 18 -0.38 -4.87 -11.27
N ARG A 19 -0.73 -3.62 -10.98
CA ARG A 19 -0.75 -2.54 -11.97
C ARG A 19 0.64 -1.94 -12.12
N PHE A 20 0.99 -1.54 -13.34
CA PHE A 20 2.23 -0.86 -13.67
C PHE A 20 1.96 0.47 -14.35
N ASN A 21 2.91 1.39 -14.24
CA ASN A 21 2.82 2.71 -14.86
C ASN A 21 2.85 2.57 -16.39
N PRO A 22 1.86 3.13 -17.12
CA PRO A 22 1.85 3.10 -18.58
C PRO A 22 3.09 3.73 -19.22
N LEU A 23 3.69 4.75 -18.59
CA LEU A 23 4.88 5.41 -19.13
C LEU A 23 6.09 4.49 -19.09
N ASP A 24 6.28 3.75 -17.99
CA ASP A 24 7.38 2.79 -17.84
C ASP A 24 7.23 1.62 -18.81
N LEU A 25 5.99 1.16 -19.04
CA LEU A 25 5.68 0.16 -20.06
C LEU A 25 6.02 0.64 -21.47
N ILE A 26 5.69 1.90 -21.80
CA ILE A 26 6.03 2.49 -23.09
C ILE A 26 7.55 2.53 -23.28
N GLU A 27 8.29 2.90 -22.24
CA GLU A 27 9.75 2.99 -22.32
C GLU A 27 10.39 1.62 -22.52
N ASN A 28 9.93 0.61 -21.79
CA ASN A 28 10.36 -0.77 -21.99
C ASN A 28 10.01 -1.31 -23.38
N ILE A 29 8.85 -0.96 -23.95
CA ILE A 29 8.50 -1.31 -25.33
C ILE A 29 9.48 -0.67 -26.32
N LYS A 30 9.87 0.60 -26.13
CA LYS A 30 10.89 1.24 -26.99
C LYS A 30 12.23 0.54 -26.87
N ARG A 31 12.66 0.16 -25.67
CA ARG A 31 13.91 -0.58 -25.43
C ARG A 31 13.96 -1.87 -26.21
N ILE A 32 12.88 -2.66 -26.18
CA ILE A 32 12.73 -3.89 -26.99
C ILE A 32 12.92 -3.58 -28.47
N LEU A 33 12.27 -2.53 -28.99
CA LEU A 33 12.37 -2.15 -30.41
C LEU A 33 13.78 -1.73 -30.81
N THR A 34 14.56 -1.18 -29.87
CA THR A 34 15.96 -0.77 -30.07
C THR A 34 16.99 -1.87 -29.74
N GLY A 35 16.55 -3.04 -29.29
CA GLY A 35 17.43 -4.15 -28.88
C GLY A 35 18.20 -3.88 -27.58
N GLN A 36 17.67 -3.02 -26.71
CA GLN A 36 18.22 -2.74 -25.38
C GLN A 36 17.60 -3.67 -24.33
N ASP A 37 18.31 -3.85 -23.21
CA ASP A 37 17.78 -4.57 -22.06
C ASP A 37 16.60 -3.84 -21.42
N LEU A 38 15.68 -4.64 -20.88
CA LEU A 38 14.49 -4.16 -20.16
C LEU A 38 14.88 -3.62 -18.79
N GLU A 39 14.21 -2.56 -18.36
CA GLU A 39 14.28 -2.10 -16.99
C GLU A 39 13.24 -2.79 -16.12
N ASP A 40 13.60 -3.02 -14.86
CA ASP A 40 12.70 -3.63 -13.88
C ASP A 40 11.48 -2.73 -13.64
N LEU A 41 10.31 -3.35 -13.72
CA LEU A 41 9.04 -2.67 -13.49
C LEU A 41 8.65 -2.77 -12.02
N VAL A 42 8.27 -1.63 -11.45
CA VAL A 42 7.73 -1.55 -10.09
C VAL A 42 6.21 -1.32 -10.15
N PRO A 43 5.41 -1.98 -9.30
CA PRO A 43 3.98 -1.72 -9.23
C PRO A 43 3.66 -0.24 -9.02
N TRP A 44 2.57 0.22 -9.63
CA TRP A 44 2.15 1.60 -9.58
C TRP A 44 0.63 1.74 -9.65
N TYR A 45 0.09 2.61 -8.81
CA TYR A 45 -1.34 2.91 -8.75
C TYR A 45 -1.55 4.42 -8.82
N SER A 46 -2.42 4.86 -9.73
CA SER A 46 -2.75 6.27 -9.89
C SER A 46 -3.31 6.86 -8.60
N GLY A 47 -2.72 7.95 -8.12
CA GLY A 47 -3.15 8.67 -6.91
C GLY A 47 -2.58 8.11 -5.60
N PHE A 48 -1.93 6.95 -5.64
CA PHE A 48 -1.20 6.41 -4.48
C PHE A 48 0.16 7.10 -4.36
N THR A 49 0.44 7.63 -3.17
CA THR A 49 1.66 8.38 -2.88
C THR A 49 2.70 7.60 -2.07
N GLY A 50 2.32 6.44 -1.54
CA GLY A 50 3.23 5.55 -0.82
C GLY A 50 4.23 4.85 -1.73
N THR A 51 4.94 3.87 -1.16
CA THR A 51 6.07 3.20 -1.84
C THR A 51 5.80 1.72 -2.10
N PHE A 52 6.42 1.21 -3.16
CA PHE A 52 6.54 -0.22 -3.45
C PHE A 52 8.02 -0.59 -3.36
N GLU A 53 8.36 -1.49 -2.44
CA GLU A 53 9.72 -1.97 -2.22
C GLU A 53 9.81 -3.45 -2.60
N PRO A 54 10.87 -3.92 -3.28
CA PRO A 54 11.07 -5.35 -3.51
C PRO A 54 11.11 -6.11 -2.18
N ASP A 55 10.39 -7.23 -2.08
CA ASP A 55 10.43 -8.05 -0.87
C ASP A 55 11.75 -8.83 -0.80
N PRO A 56 12.61 -8.59 0.21
CA PRO A 56 13.88 -9.30 0.34
C PRO A 56 13.69 -10.80 0.61
N LYS A 57 12.50 -11.24 1.03
CA LYS A 57 12.20 -12.64 1.35
C LYS A 57 11.73 -13.43 0.13
N LYS A 58 11.24 -12.77 -0.91
CA LYS A 58 10.64 -13.43 -2.06
C LYS A 58 10.81 -12.61 -3.34
N GLU A 59 11.63 -13.13 -4.23
CA GLU A 59 11.87 -12.56 -5.55
C GLU A 59 10.56 -12.45 -6.35
N GLY A 60 10.41 -11.33 -7.06
CA GLY A 60 9.20 -11.03 -7.84
C GLY A 60 7.98 -10.60 -7.01
N THR A 61 8.14 -10.35 -5.71
CA THR A 61 7.09 -9.75 -4.87
C THR A 61 7.50 -8.40 -4.32
N PHE A 62 6.50 -7.58 -4.01
CA PHE A 62 6.67 -6.20 -3.55
C PHE A 62 5.90 -5.97 -2.26
N ILE A 63 6.50 -5.21 -1.36
CA ILE A 63 5.89 -4.69 -0.15
C ILE A 63 5.31 -3.32 -0.47
N CYS A 64 4.00 -3.16 -0.31
CA CYS A 64 3.32 -1.88 -0.42
C CYS A 64 3.29 -1.18 0.93
N ARG A 65 3.84 0.03 1.02
CA ARG A 65 3.88 0.84 2.24
C ARG A 65 3.11 2.13 2.06
N GLY A 66 2.22 2.41 3.01
CA GLY A 66 1.60 3.72 3.17
C GLY A 66 2.60 4.75 3.72
N ILE A 67 2.11 5.95 3.99
CA ILE A 67 2.90 7.06 4.53
C ILE A 67 2.41 7.33 5.95
N TYR A 68 3.38 7.41 6.87
CA TYR A 68 3.14 7.83 8.24
C TYR A 68 4.33 8.64 8.76
N GLU A 69 4.06 9.52 9.70
CA GLU A 69 5.03 10.31 10.44
C GLU A 69 4.83 10.06 11.93
N ILE A 70 5.94 9.98 12.68
CA ILE A 70 5.92 9.79 14.13
C ILE A 70 6.45 11.07 14.77
N ASP A 71 5.62 11.70 15.61
CA ASP A 71 6.02 12.75 16.52
C ASP A 71 6.38 12.13 17.87
N GLU A 72 7.68 11.99 18.13
CA GLU A 72 8.19 11.42 19.38
C GLU A 72 7.93 12.32 20.60
N TYR A 73 7.76 13.64 20.41
CA TYR A 73 7.54 14.58 21.51
C TYR A 73 6.12 14.47 22.07
N THR A 74 5.14 14.28 21.19
CA THR A 74 3.74 14.11 21.56
C THR A 74 3.31 12.65 21.61
N ASN A 75 4.21 11.71 21.29
CA ASN A 75 3.94 10.29 21.10
C ASN A 75 2.75 10.07 20.16
N THR A 76 2.72 10.80 19.03
CA THR A 76 1.60 10.78 18.09
C THR A 76 2.06 10.24 16.74
N VAL A 77 1.28 9.34 16.16
CA VAL A 77 1.49 8.84 14.79
C VAL A 77 0.47 9.49 13.86
N HIS A 78 0.95 10.11 12.79
CA HIS A 78 0.14 10.73 11.76
C HIS A 78 0.23 9.90 10.48
N ILE A 79 -0.88 9.30 10.05
CA ILE A 79 -0.95 8.44 8.87
C ILE A 79 -1.68 9.19 7.77
N THR A 80 -1.01 9.39 6.63
CA THR A 80 -1.51 10.18 5.50
C THR A 80 -1.81 9.35 4.25
N GLU A 81 -1.36 8.10 4.20
CA GLU A 81 -1.62 7.19 3.09
C GLU A 81 -1.68 5.74 3.59
N LEU A 82 -2.65 4.95 3.11
CA LEU A 82 -2.76 3.52 3.42
C LEU A 82 -2.25 2.66 2.26
N PRO A 83 -1.69 1.47 2.53
CA PRO A 83 -1.30 0.55 1.47
C PRO A 83 -2.45 0.22 0.51
N VAL A 84 -2.14 0.11 -0.78
CA VAL A 84 -3.13 -0.19 -1.82
C VAL A 84 -3.88 -1.48 -1.50
N GLY A 85 -5.22 -1.44 -1.61
CA GLY A 85 -6.10 -2.55 -1.26
C GLY A 85 -6.61 -2.53 0.18
N THR A 86 -6.11 -1.60 1.01
CA THR A 86 -6.62 -1.37 2.36
C THR A 86 -7.76 -0.36 2.33
N TRP A 87 -8.93 -0.74 2.88
CA TRP A 87 -10.05 0.17 3.04
C TRP A 87 -9.91 1.01 4.32
N THR A 88 -10.19 2.31 4.23
CA THR A 88 -10.13 3.24 5.38
C THR A 88 -10.98 2.77 6.56
N GLN A 89 -12.19 2.27 6.28
CA GLN A 89 -13.09 1.75 7.31
C GLN A 89 -12.52 0.51 8.01
N THR A 90 -11.98 -0.45 7.25
CA THR A 90 -11.36 -1.66 7.82
C THR A 90 -10.13 -1.31 8.65
N TYR A 91 -9.35 -0.31 8.21
CA TYR A 91 -8.18 0.15 8.96
C TYR A 91 -8.60 0.84 10.27
N LYS A 92 -9.67 1.66 10.23
CA LYS A 92 -10.25 2.26 11.43
C LYS A 92 -10.70 1.22 12.45
N GLU A 93 -11.46 0.21 12.01
CA GLU A 93 -11.91 -0.88 12.89
C GLU A 93 -10.72 -1.61 13.54
N PHE A 94 -9.62 -1.78 12.79
CA PHE A 94 -8.38 -2.32 13.34
C PHE A 94 -7.77 -1.39 14.41
N LEU A 95 -7.74 -0.08 14.20
CA LEU A 95 -7.24 0.87 15.21
C LEU A 95 -8.12 0.87 16.47
N GLU A 96 -9.45 0.88 16.32
CA GLU A 96 -10.41 0.86 17.43
C GLU A 96 -10.30 -0.42 18.28
N GLN A 97 -10.03 -1.57 17.66
CA GLN A 97 -9.77 -2.81 18.40
C GLN A 97 -8.52 -2.74 19.29
N ASN A 98 -7.54 -1.91 18.92
CA ASN A 98 -6.31 -1.71 19.69
C ASN A 98 -6.38 -0.52 20.67
N LEU A 99 -7.51 0.20 20.69
CA LEU A 99 -7.86 1.24 21.66
C LEU A 99 -8.44 0.63 22.95
N ILE A 100 -9.14 -0.51 22.84
CA ILE A 100 -9.86 -1.14 23.96
C ILE A 100 -9.00 -2.27 24.54
N ASP A 101 -8.75 -2.24 25.85
CA ASP A 101 -8.11 -3.35 26.56
C ASP A 101 -9.09 -4.52 26.65
N THR A 102 -9.08 -5.32 25.59
CA THR A 102 -9.82 -6.56 25.52
C THR A 102 -8.77 -7.60 25.86
N GLY A 103 -8.73 -8.09 27.11
CA GLY A 103 -7.59 -8.79 27.76
C GLY A 103 -6.85 -9.95 27.04
N SER A 104 -7.10 -10.19 25.75
CA SER A 104 -6.25 -10.86 24.78
C SER A 104 -5.18 -9.96 24.11
N ASN A 105 -5.34 -8.63 24.09
CA ASN A 105 -4.41 -7.69 23.45
C ASN A 105 -4.26 -6.45 24.35
N THR A 106 -3.05 -6.13 24.79
CA THR A 106 -2.80 -4.90 25.56
C THR A 106 -3.04 -3.69 24.68
N ALA A 107 -4.03 -2.87 25.02
CA ALA A 107 -4.28 -1.60 24.33
C ALA A 107 -3.03 -0.71 24.39
N PHE A 108 -2.56 -0.28 23.23
CA PHE A 108 -1.40 0.61 23.09
C PHE A 108 -1.77 1.95 22.46
N ILE A 109 -3.04 2.13 22.08
CA ILE A 109 -3.59 3.39 21.56
C ILE A 109 -4.44 4.01 22.67
N THR A 110 -4.29 5.32 22.86
CA THR A 110 -5.04 6.13 23.82
C THR A 110 -6.14 6.98 23.17
N ASP A 111 -5.91 7.50 21.96
CA ASP A 111 -6.89 8.32 21.23
C ASP A 111 -6.70 8.20 19.71
N ILE A 112 -7.79 8.33 18.96
CA ILE A 112 -7.81 8.29 17.49
C ILE A 112 -8.63 9.47 16.98
N LYS A 113 -8.03 10.27 16.10
CA LYS A 113 -8.69 11.40 15.42
C LYS A 113 -8.58 11.24 13.90
N GLU A 114 -9.66 11.57 13.20
CA GLU A 114 -9.79 11.41 11.74
C GLU A 114 -10.05 12.75 11.06
N TYR A 115 -9.27 13.06 10.02
CA TYR A 115 -9.40 14.29 9.22
C TYR A 115 -9.47 13.98 7.72
N HIS A 116 -10.26 12.97 7.34
CA HIS A 116 -10.37 12.52 5.96
C HIS A 116 -11.01 13.57 5.04
N ALA A 117 -10.57 13.62 3.79
CA ALA A 117 -11.27 14.30 2.69
C ALA A 117 -11.70 13.28 1.62
N GLU A 118 -12.37 13.73 0.55
CA GLU A 118 -12.94 12.82 -0.47
C GLU A 118 -11.94 11.83 -1.08
N MET A 119 -10.66 12.21 -1.20
CA MET A 119 -9.60 11.38 -1.77
C MET A 119 -8.32 11.35 -0.94
N THR A 120 -8.36 11.81 0.32
CA THR A 120 -7.16 11.84 1.18
C THR A 120 -7.44 11.25 2.54
N ILE A 121 -6.48 10.48 3.04
CA ILE A 121 -6.54 9.83 4.35
C ILE A 121 -5.71 10.66 5.33
N ASP A 122 -6.21 10.77 6.55
CA ASP A 122 -5.53 11.45 7.66
C ASP A 122 -6.03 10.84 8.97
N PHE A 123 -5.17 10.04 9.60
CA PHE A 123 -5.38 9.53 10.95
C PHE A 123 -4.31 10.10 11.88
N LYS A 124 -4.73 10.60 13.04
CA LYS A 124 -3.84 10.94 14.15
C LYS A 124 -4.12 10.01 15.32
N ILE A 125 -3.09 9.28 15.72
CA ILE A 125 -3.15 8.24 16.74
C ILE A 125 -2.21 8.66 17.88
N GLN A 126 -2.66 8.60 19.12
CA GLN A 126 -1.86 8.92 20.30
C GLN A 126 -1.83 7.74 21.27
#